data_AF-A0A847P1C7-F1
#
_entry.id   AF-A0A847P1C7-F1
#
_cell.length_a   1.000
_cell.length_b   1.000
_cell.length_c   1.000
_cell.angle_alpha   90.00
_cell.angle_beta   90.00
_cell.angle_gamma   90.00
#
_symmetry.space_group_name_H-M   'P 1'
#
loop_
_entity.id
_entity.type
_entity.pdbx_description
1 polymer ?
#
loop_
_entity_poly.entity_id
_entity_poly.type
_entity_poly.pdbx_seq_one_letter_code
_entity_poly.pdbx_strand_id
1 'polypeptide(L)'
;MINAKDVNPERWSNITILFDNNQYSIIHGYYDGEENLGERWNGEEDTIGFPSTRGFPQWHVVPAFLWSSILNGALIEMLCNPYPGSEKHKDEIVRLLKKFK
;
A
#
# COMPACT_ATOMS: atom_id res chain seq x y z
N MET A 1 3.35 -6.66 -15.51
CA MET A 1 2.65 -6.36 -14.25
C MET A 1 3.60 -5.62 -13.32
N ILE A 2 3.33 -4.35 -13.05
CA ILE A 2 4.06 -3.56 -12.04
C ILE A 2 3.30 -3.70 -10.73
N ASN A 3 3.93 -4.31 -9.72
CA ASN A 3 3.37 -4.51 -8.38
C ASN A 3 4.09 -3.63 -7.35
N ALA A 4 3.66 -3.68 -6.08
CA ALA A 4 4.12 -2.77 -5.04
C ALA A 4 5.65 -2.67 -4.91
N LYS A 5 6.35 -3.82 -4.95
CA LYS A 5 7.81 -3.87 -4.78
C LYS A 5 8.58 -3.19 -5.91
N ASP A 6 7.96 -3.02 -7.08
CA ASP A 6 8.58 -2.42 -8.26
C ASP A 6 8.37 -0.89 -8.31
N VAL A 7 7.71 -0.31 -7.29
CA VAL A 7 7.27 1.09 -7.26
C VAL A 7 7.97 1.85 -6.15
N ASN A 8 9.08 2.52 -6.50
CA ASN A 8 9.91 3.25 -5.54
C ASN A 8 10.15 4.71 -5.99
N PRO A 9 9.16 5.61 -5.89
CA PRO A 9 9.33 7.02 -6.25
C PRO A 9 10.24 7.73 -5.24
N GLU A 10 11.06 8.68 -5.71
CA GLU A 10 12.11 9.36 -4.91
C GLU A 10 11.61 10.01 -3.60
N ARG A 11 10.35 10.44 -3.55
CA ARG A 11 9.76 11.11 -2.38
C ARG A 11 9.38 10.15 -1.25
N TRP A 12 9.39 8.85 -1.51
CA TRP A 12 9.11 7.82 -0.51
C TRP A 12 10.39 7.21 0.04
N SER A 13 10.40 6.93 1.34
CA SER A 13 11.48 6.21 2.02
C SER A 13 10.92 5.25 3.07
N ASN A 14 11.72 4.23 3.43
CA ASN A 14 11.36 3.16 4.38
C ASN A 14 10.01 2.49 4.07
N ILE A 15 9.76 2.20 2.79
CA ILE A 15 8.52 1.57 2.33
C ILE A 15 8.38 0.16 2.93
N THR A 16 7.27 -0.07 3.61
CA THR A 16 6.78 -1.38 4.04
C THR A 16 5.49 -1.68 3.28
N ILE A 17 5.45 -2.80 2.56
CA ILE A 17 4.23 -3.27 1.92
C ILE A 17 3.31 -3.81 3.02
N LEU A 18 2.11 -3.24 3.12
CA LEU A 18 1.08 -3.66 4.07
C LEU A 18 0.06 -4.57 3.41
N PHE A 19 -0.20 -4.39 2.12
CA PHE A 19 -1.15 -5.19 1.37
C PHE A 19 -0.73 -5.22 -0.10
N ASP A 20 -0.78 -6.38 -0.74
CA ASP A 20 -0.63 -6.50 -2.19
C ASP A 20 -1.33 -7.77 -2.69
N ASN A 21 -2.50 -7.61 -3.33
CA ASN A 21 -3.23 -8.72 -3.94
C ASN A 21 -3.02 -8.80 -5.46
N ASN A 22 -1.94 -8.21 -5.98
CA ASN A 22 -1.63 -8.01 -7.40
C ASN A 22 -2.54 -7.03 -8.15
N GLN A 23 -3.71 -6.66 -7.62
CA GLN A 23 -4.60 -5.65 -8.21
C GLN A 23 -4.50 -4.30 -7.49
N TYR A 24 -4.36 -4.34 -6.17
CA TYR A 24 -4.30 -3.20 -5.29
C TYR A 24 -3.19 -3.40 -4.28
N SER A 25 -2.52 -2.30 -3.95
CA SER A 25 -1.46 -2.32 -2.96
C SER A 25 -1.54 -1.15 -2.01
N ILE A 26 -1.15 -1.41 -0.77
CA ILE A 26 -1.04 -0.42 0.30
C ILE A 26 0.36 -0.53 0.89
N ILE A 27 0.99 0.62 1.09
CA ILE A 27 2.28 0.75 1.76
C ILE A 27 2.16 1.67 2.97
N HIS A 28 3.12 1.52 3.88
CA HIS A 28 3.44 2.47 4.92
C HIS A 28 4.89 2.92 4.76
N GLY A 29 5.18 4.19 4.99
CA GLY A 29 6.53 4.72 4.88
C GLY A 29 6.56 6.21 5.20
N TYR A 30 7.61 6.89 4.76
CA TYR A 30 7.73 8.34 4.88
C TYR A 30 7.65 8.98 3.50
N TYR A 31 6.70 9.88 3.31
CA TYR A 31 6.56 10.72 2.12
C TYR A 31 7.00 12.13 2.46
N ASP A 32 8.05 12.63 1.80
CA ASP A 32 8.70 13.91 2.12
C ASP A 32 9.06 14.06 3.62
N GLY A 33 9.48 12.96 4.26
CA GLY A 33 9.88 12.93 5.67
C GLY A 33 8.73 12.77 6.66
N GLU A 34 7.48 12.81 6.22
CA GLU A 34 6.30 12.62 7.06
C GLU A 34 5.76 11.20 6.94
N GLU A 35 5.37 10.60 8.06
CA GLU A 35 4.79 9.25 8.08
C GLU A 35 3.45 9.24 7.32
N ASN A 36 3.32 8.33 6.36
CA ASN A 36 2.15 8.27 5.48
C ASN A 36 1.78 6.84 5.10
N LEU A 37 0.50 6.67 4.73
CA LEU A 37 0.02 5.53 3.97
C LEU A 37 -0.01 5.89 2.49
N GLY A 38 0.46 4.97 1.65
CA GLY A 38 0.38 5.06 0.20
C GLY A 38 -0.54 3.96 -0.32
N GLU A 39 -1.35 4.26 -1.32
CA GLU A 39 -2.20 3.26 -1.98
C GLU A 39 -2.17 3.40 -3.50
N ARG A 40 -2.46 2.30 -4.19
CA ARG A 40 -2.57 2.30 -5.65
C ARG A 40 -3.30 1.07 -6.19
N TRP A 41 -3.79 1.20 -7.41
CA TRP A 41 -4.05 0.08 -8.31
C TRP A 41 -2.76 -0.30 -9.03
N ASN A 42 -2.46 -1.59 -9.06
CA ASN A 42 -1.34 -2.16 -9.79
C ASN A 42 -1.63 -2.19 -11.29
N GLY A 43 -0.57 -2.34 -12.08
CA GLY A 43 -0.67 -2.42 -13.53
C GLY A 43 -0.75 -3.86 -14.02
N GLU A 44 -1.44 -4.11 -15.13
CA GLU A 44 -1.53 -5.43 -15.77
C GLU A 44 -0.41 -5.65 -16.80
N GLU A 45 -0.61 -6.45 -17.85
CA GLU A 45 0.41 -6.71 -18.89
C GLU A 45 0.79 -5.43 -19.63
N ASP A 46 -0.21 -4.66 -20.09
CA ASP A 46 -0.02 -3.47 -20.92
C ASP A 46 -0.30 -2.15 -20.18
N THR A 47 -0.56 -2.21 -18.87
CA THR A 47 -0.89 -1.02 -18.07
C THR A 47 0.08 -0.87 -16.91
N ILE A 48 0.43 0.37 -16.59
CA ILE A 48 1.31 0.75 -15.47
C ILE A 48 0.59 0.76 -14.12
N GLY A 49 -0.75 0.80 -14.14
CA GLY A 49 -1.61 1.02 -12.98
C GLY A 49 -1.78 2.51 -12.64
N PHE A 50 -2.44 2.78 -11.51
CA PHE A 50 -2.85 4.12 -11.13
C PHE A 50 -2.69 4.38 -9.62
N PRO A 51 -2.25 5.58 -9.19
CA PRO A 51 -1.87 6.72 -10.02
C PRO A 51 -0.55 6.51 -10.77
N SER A 52 -0.41 7.23 -11.88
CA SER A 52 0.85 7.34 -12.61
C SER A 52 1.03 8.77 -13.12
N THR A 53 2.28 9.21 -13.27
CA THR A 53 2.61 10.53 -13.80
C THR A 53 3.68 10.36 -14.86
N ARG A 54 3.41 10.81 -16.09
CA ARG A 54 4.32 10.71 -17.24
C ARG A 54 4.86 9.28 -17.47
N GLY A 55 4.01 8.26 -17.25
CA GLY A 55 4.41 6.86 -17.41
C GLY A 55 5.27 6.30 -16.26
N PHE A 56 5.37 7.00 -15.13
CA PHE A 56 5.99 6.49 -13.91
C PHE A 56 4.93 6.13 -12.87
N PRO A 57 5.03 4.94 -12.25
CA PRO A 57 4.08 4.51 -11.24
C PRO A 57 4.21 5.37 -9.98
N GLN A 58 3.07 5.72 -9.35
CA GLN A 58 3.04 6.56 -8.15
C GLN A 58 2.21 5.91 -7.06
N TRP A 59 2.37 6.41 -5.84
CA TRP A 59 1.49 6.13 -4.70
C TRP A 59 0.58 7.33 -4.48
N HIS A 60 -0.71 7.09 -4.32
CA HIS A 60 -1.61 8.09 -3.76
C HIS A 60 -1.35 8.18 -2.25
N VAL A 61 -1.00 9.37 -1.75
CA VAL A 61 -0.86 9.60 -0.31
C VAL A 61 -2.24 9.65 0.31
N VAL A 62 -2.54 8.69 1.16
CA VAL A 62 -3.84 8.55 1.80
C VAL A 62 -4.01 9.63 2.88
N PRO A 63 -5.11 10.40 2.89
CA PRO A 63 -5.42 11.31 3.99
C PRO A 63 -5.49 10.60 5.35
N ALA A 64 -4.87 11.18 6.38
CA ALA A 64 -4.75 10.58 7.72
C ALA A 64 -6.08 10.10 8.34
N PHE A 65 -7.18 10.83 8.11
CA PHE A 65 -8.50 10.47 8.65
C PHE A 65 -9.07 9.18 8.04
N LEU A 66 -8.53 8.69 6.92
CA LEU A 66 -8.95 7.44 6.28
C LEU A 66 -8.08 6.24 6.67
N TRP A 67 -6.95 6.46 7.35
CA TRP A 67 -5.96 5.39 7.60
C TRP A 67 -6.56 4.18 8.30
N SER A 68 -7.29 4.39 9.40
CA SER A 68 -7.92 3.30 10.14
C SER A 68 -8.94 2.54 9.28
N SER A 69 -9.71 3.22 8.43
CA SER A 69 -10.69 2.57 7.54
C SER A 69 -10.00 1.72 6.47
N ILE A 70 -8.94 2.24 5.86
CA ILE A 70 -8.17 1.52 4.83
C ILE A 70 -7.44 0.32 5.43
N LEU A 71 -6.78 0.48 6.57
CA LEU A 71 -6.10 -0.61 7.26
C LEU A 71 -7.06 -1.72 7.69
N ASN A 72 -8.25 -1.35 8.22
CA ASN A 72 -9.28 -2.34 8.57
C ASN A 72 -9.84 -3.05 7.33
N GLY A 73 -10.09 -2.31 6.24
CA GLY A 73 -10.55 -2.89 4.98
C GLY A 73 -9.55 -3.90 4.43
N ALA A 74 -8.26 -3.54 4.41
CA ALA A 74 -7.19 -4.43 3.98
C ALA A 74 -7.07 -5.68 4.86
N LEU A 75 -7.18 -5.52 6.19
CA LEU A 75 -7.15 -6.66 7.12
C LEU A 75 -8.32 -7.62 6.87
N ILE A 76 -9.54 -7.10 6.70
CA ILE A 76 -10.73 -7.92 6.41
C ILE A 76 -10.54 -8.66 5.08
N GLU A 77 -10.12 -7.95 4.03
CA GLU A 77 -9.88 -8.53 2.71
C GLU A 77 -8.85 -9.66 2.79
N MET A 78 -7.74 -9.47 3.51
CA MET A 78 -6.73 -10.51 3.71
C MET A 78 -7.23 -11.74 4.46
N LEU A 79 -8.12 -11.55 5.44
CA LEU A 79 -8.69 -12.66 6.21
C LEU A 79 -9.73 -13.44 5.39
N CYS A 80 -10.50 -12.76 4.55
CA CYS A 80 -11.49 -13.39 3.67
C CYS A 80 -10.86 -14.02 2.43
N ASN A 81 -9.85 -13.36 1.85
CA ASN A 81 -9.18 -13.72 0.59
C ASN A 81 -7.65 -13.72 0.77
N PRO A 82 -7.08 -14.72 1.48
CA PRO A 82 -5.65 -14.77 1.70
C PRO A 82 -4.88 -14.96 0.39
N TYR A 83 -3.70 -14.34 0.31
CA TYR A 83 -2.79 -14.42 -0.82
C TYR A 83 -1.36 -14.71 -0.33
N PRO A 84 -0.44 -15.15 -1.21
CA PRO A 84 0.94 -15.45 -0.79
C PRO A 84 1.60 -14.25 -0.07
N GLY A 85 1.96 -14.43 1.21
CA GLY A 85 2.57 -13.39 2.03
C GLY A 85 1.61 -12.61 2.96
N SER A 86 0.31 -12.87 2.90
CA SER A 86 -0.69 -12.17 3.72
C SER A 86 -0.45 -12.30 5.24
N GLU A 87 0.07 -13.42 5.74
CA GLU A 87 0.35 -13.56 7.18
C GLU A 87 1.37 -12.54 7.71
N LYS A 88 2.44 -12.27 6.96
CA LYS A 88 3.45 -11.27 7.37
C LYS A 88 2.88 -9.85 7.36
N HIS A 89 2.06 -9.56 6.36
CA HIS A 89 1.39 -8.26 6.19
C HIS A 89 0.39 -7.97 7.32
N LYS A 90 -0.27 -9.01 7.83
CA LYS A 90 -1.28 -8.90 8.90
C LYS A 90 -0.67 -8.33 10.18
N ASP A 91 0.50 -8.79 10.57
CA ASP A 91 1.17 -8.33 11.79
C ASP A 91 1.52 -6.82 11.71
N GLU A 92 1.96 -6.35 10.55
CA GLU A 92 2.24 -4.93 10.31
C GLU A 92 0.99 -4.07 10.34
N ILE A 93 -0.11 -4.52 9.70
CA ILE A 93 -1.39 -3.80 9.77
C ILE A 93 -1.89 -3.72 11.21
N VAL A 94 -1.83 -4.83 11.97
CA VAL A 94 -2.26 -4.85 13.38
C VAL A 94 -1.38 -3.93 14.24
N ARG A 95 -0.06 -3.87 13.98
CA ARG A 95 0.86 -2.93 14.65
C ARG A 95 0.45 -1.48 14.40
N LEU A 96 0.16 -1.12 13.15
CA LEU A 96 -0.24 0.24 12.78
C LEU A 96 -1.63 0.62 13.32
N LEU A 97 -2.61 -0.29 13.25
CA LEU A 97 -3.93 -0.09 13.85
C LEU A 97 -3.86 0.14 15.37
N LYS A 98 -2.89 -0.47 16.07
CA LYS A 98 -2.64 -0.19 17.50
C LYS A 98 -1.99 1.17 17.74
N LYS A 99 -1.17 1.65 16.80
CA LYS A 99 -0.48 2.94 16.86
C LYS A 99 -1.43 4.12 16.62
N PHE A 100 -2.41 3.97 15.73
CA PHE A 100 -3.33 5.04 15.33
C PHE A 100 -4.67 5.04 16.08
N LYS A 101 -4.76 4.30 17.19
CA LYS A 101 -5.83 4.40 18.18
C LYS A 101 -5.59 5.57 19.12
#